data_AF-A0A377A0A8-F1
#
_entry.id   AF-A0A377A0A8-F1
#
_cell.length_a   1.000
_cell.length_b   1.000
_cell.length_c   1.000
_cell.angle_alpha   90.00
_cell.angle_beta   90.00
_cell.angle_gamma   90.00
#
_symmetry.space_group_name_H-M   'P 1'
#
loop_
_entity.id
_entity.type
_entity.pdbx_description
1 polymer ?
#
loop_
_entity_poly.entity_id
_entity_poly.type
_entity_poly.pdbx_seq_one_letter_code
_entity_poly.pdbx_strand_id
1 'polypeptide(L)'
;MKNFQPDTIKIVYDANNIIVAITKDASTLNPEGFSVVEVPDITANRRADDSGKWMFKDGAVVKRIYTADEQQQQAESQKAVLLSEAESVIQRWNALSG
;
A
#
# COMPACT_ATOMS: atom_id res chain seq x y z
N MET A 1 10.43 5.17 25.67
CA MET A 1 9.76 5.45 24.39
C MET A 1 10.47 6.64 23.75
N LYS A 2 10.72 6.61 22.44
CA LYS A 2 11.28 7.77 21.73
C LYS A 2 10.29 8.94 21.91
N ASN A 3 10.80 10.13 22.25
CA ASN A 3 9.99 11.34 22.42
C ASN A 3 9.53 11.82 21.05
N PHE A 4 8.41 11.29 20.58
CA PHE A 4 7.78 11.74 19.35
C PHE A 4 7.01 13.04 19.60
N GLN A 5 7.05 13.97 18.66
CA GLN A 5 6.33 15.22 18.80
C GLN A 5 4.83 15.01 18.58
N PRO A 6 3.93 15.58 19.38
CA PRO A 6 2.48 15.32 19.25
C PRO A 6 1.87 15.87 17.95
N ASP A 7 2.48 16.87 17.33
CA ASP A 7 2.01 17.59 16.14
C ASP A 7 2.57 17.03 14.82
N THR A 8 3.28 15.91 14.85
CA THR A 8 3.87 15.28 13.68
C THR A 8 3.17 13.96 13.30
N ILE A 9 3.31 13.57 12.04
CA ILE A 9 2.84 12.28 11.54
C ILE A 9 3.95 11.25 11.69
N LYS A 10 3.61 10.05 12.17
CA LYS A 10 4.50 8.91 12.33
C LYS A 10 4.13 7.91 11.26
N ILE A 11 5.10 7.59 10.42
CA ILE A 11 4.95 6.68 9.31
C ILE A 11 5.71 5.42 9.65
N VAL A 12 5.02 4.28 9.55
CA VAL A 12 5.61 2.96 9.66
C VAL A 12 5.74 2.37 8.27
N TYR A 13 6.92 1.87 7.94
CA TYR A 13 7.20 1.26 6.64
C TYR A 13 8.01 -0.02 6.76
N ASP A 14 7.83 -0.91 5.79
CA ASP A 14 8.51 -2.19 5.69
C ASP A 14 9.91 -2.08 5.07
N ALA A 15 10.60 -3.22 4.91
CA ALA A 15 11.93 -3.28 4.29
C ALA A 15 11.97 -2.81 2.83
N ASN A 16 10.82 -2.79 2.14
CA ASN A 16 10.68 -2.28 0.78
C ASN A 16 10.30 -0.80 0.74
N ASN A 17 10.30 -0.13 1.91
CA ASN A 17 9.87 1.25 2.11
C ASN A 17 8.37 1.49 1.88
N ILE A 18 7.55 0.43 1.84
CA ILE A 18 6.10 0.55 1.66
C ILE A 18 5.48 0.95 2.99
N ILE A 19 4.64 1.99 2.96
CA ILE A 19 3.94 2.48 4.14
C ILE A 19 2.84 1.49 4.53
N VAL A 20 2.88 1.03 5.78
CA VAL A 20 1.96 0.04 6.35
C VAL A 20 1.11 0.61 7.49
N ALA A 21 1.52 1.74 8.08
CA ALA A 21 0.70 2.46 9.04
C ALA A 21 1.05 3.95 9.08
N ILE A 22 0.06 4.78 9.38
CA ILE A 22 0.19 6.22 9.56
C ILE A 22 -0.61 6.62 10.80
N THR A 23 0.04 7.29 11.75
CA THR A 23 -0.60 7.74 12.99
C THR A 23 0.01 9.05 13.49
N LYS A 24 -0.75 9.82 14.26
CA LYS A 24 -0.16 10.90 15.08
C LYS A 24 0.19 10.44 16.49
N ASP A 25 -0.45 9.37 16.96
CA ASP A 25 -0.21 8.79 18.27
C ASP A 25 0.83 7.68 18.15
N ALA A 26 2.04 7.94 18.65
CA ALA A 26 3.11 6.95 18.62
C ALA A 26 2.94 5.83 19.65
N SER A 27 2.03 5.99 20.63
CA SER A 27 1.79 4.98 21.66
C SER A 27 1.08 3.74 21.10
N THR A 28 0.43 3.87 19.95
CA THR A 28 -0.26 2.76 19.26
C THR A 28 0.65 1.93 18.38
N LEU A 29 1.93 2.33 18.23
CA LEU A 29 2.86 1.68 17.31
C LEU A 29 3.57 0.50 17.97
N ASN A 30 3.52 -0.65 17.31
CA ASN A 30 4.42 -1.78 17.57
C ASN A 30 5.38 -1.95 16.38
N PRO A 31 6.59 -1.36 16.42
CA PRO A 31 7.49 -1.30 15.27
C PRO A 31 8.34 -2.57 15.08
N GLU A 32 7.96 -3.70 15.68
CA GLU A 32 8.73 -4.94 15.53
C GLU A 32 8.73 -5.40 14.07
N GLY A 33 9.93 -5.45 13.46
CA GLY A 33 10.09 -5.76 12.03
C GLY A 33 9.88 -4.60 11.06
N PHE A 34 9.60 -3.39 11.56
CA PHE A 34 9.34 -2.20 10.74
C PHE A 34 10.21 -1.00 11.13
N SER A 35 10.28 -0.02 10.23
CA SER A 35 10.92 1.26 10.49
C SER A 35 9.88 2.34 10.73
N VAL A 36 10.17 3.26 11.67
CA VAL A 36 9.29 4.39 12.00
C VAL A 36 10.03 5.70 11.76
N VAL A 37 9.40 6.61 11.03
CA VAL A 37 9.91 7.97 10.79
C VAL A 37 8.87 9.01 11.18
N GLU A 38 9.34 10.14 11.71
CA GLU A 38 8.53 11.30 12.03
C GLU A 38 8.62 12.33 10.90
N VAL A 39 7.47 12.78 10.41
CA VAL A 39 7.38 13.78 9.33
C VAL A 39 6.43 14.91 9.74
N PRO A 40 6.63 16.14 9.22
CA PRO A 40 5.74 17.25 9.53
C PRO A 40 4.32 17.01 9.02
N ASP A 41 3.34 17.51 9.75
CA ASP A 41 1.92 17.36 9.45
C ASP A 41 1.45 18.36 8.37
N ILE A 42 1.98 18.18 7.15
CA ILE A 42 1.71 19.01 5.98
C ILE A 42 0.83 18.29 4.95
N THR A 43 0.18 19.04 4.07
CA THR A 43 -0.69 18.50 3.00
C THR A 43 -0.02 17.42 2.16
N ALA A 44 1.28 17.55 1.88
CA ALA A 44 2.05 16.58 1.10
C ALA A 44 2.21 15.22 1.79
N ASN A 45 2.19 15.14 3.12
CA ASN A 45 2.29 13.90 3.89
C ASN A 45 0.91 13.33 4.22
N ARG A 46 -0.08 14.20 4.46
CA ARG A 46 -1.49 13.81 4.72
C ARG A 46 -2.19 13.11 3.55
N ARG A 47 -1.65 13.22 2.33
CA ARG A 47 -2.20 12.53 1.15
C ARG A 47 -1.98 11.01 1.17
N ALA A 48 -1.03 10.54 1.99
CA ALA A 48 -0.75 9.12 2.09
C ALA A 48 -1.70 8.43 3.05
N ASP A 49 -1.89 7.14 2.78
CA ASP A 49 -2.70 6.20 3.54
C ASP A 49 -1.91 4.90 3.73
N ASP A 50 -2.50 3.95 4.45
CA ASP A 50 -1.97 2.62 4.74
C ASP A 50 -2.35 1.57 3.69
N SER A 51 -2.83 1.98 2.51
CA SER A 51 -3.28 1.05 1.45
C SER A 51 -2.15 0.29 0.74
N GLY A 52 -0.89 0.51 1.13
CA GLY A 52 0.28 -0.04 0.45
C GLY A 52 0.58 0.58 -0.93
N LYS A 53 -0.08 1.70 -1.26
CA LYS A 53 0.14 2.51 -2.48
C LYS A 53 1.14 3.66 -2.27
N TRP A 54 1.67 3.78 -1.07
CA TRP A 54 2.60 4.84 -0.68
C TRP A 54 3.90 4.25 -0.16
N MET A 55 4.98 5.00 -0.34
CA MET A 55 6.31 4.64 0.13
C MET A 55 6.95 5.83 0.84
N PHE A 56 7.83 5.54 1.79
CA PHE A 56 8.73 6.53 2.38
C PHE A 56 10.13 6.39 1.77
N LYS A 57 10.51 7.32 0.89
CA LYS A 57 11.78 7.24 0.16
C LYS A 57 12.47 8.60 0.14
N ASP A 58 13.79 8.60 0.39
CA ASP A 58 14.63 9.80 0.34
C ASP A 58 14.10 10.96 1.22
N GLY A 59 13.53 10.63 2.38
CA GLY A 59 12.96 11.60 3.32
C GLY A 59 11.55 12.09 2.99
N ALA A 60 10.91 11.54 1.95
CA ALA A 60 9.62 12.00 1.45
C ALA A 60 8.58 10.88 1.30
N VAL A 61 7.32 11.25 1.46
CA VAL A 61 6.16 10.40 1.19
C VAL A 61 5.81 10.48 -0.29
N VAL A 62 5.99 9.37 -1.00
CA VAL A 62 5.79 9.28 -2.45
C VAL A 62 4.82 8.15 -2.80
N LYS A 63 4.21 8.22 -3.99
CA LYS A 63 3.44 7.07 -4.51
C LYS A 63 4.38 5.89 -4.72
N ARG A 64 3.86 4.68 -4.50
CA ARG A 64 4.62 3.45 -4.66
C ARG A 64 5.14 3.33 -6.09
N ILE A 65 6.43 3.03 -6.19
CA ILE A 65 7.12 2.71 -7.44
C ILE A 65 7.25 1.19 -7.44
N TYR A 66 6.45 0.54 -8.27
CA TYR A 66 6.50 -0.92 -8.42
C TYR A 66 7.75 -1.32 -9.21
N THR A 67 8.40 -2.38 -8.77
CA THR A 67 9.46 -3.05 -9.53
C THR A 67 8.90 -3.66 -10.81
N ALA A 68 9.78 -3.98 -11.77
CA ALA A 68 9.36 -4.63 -13.01
C ALA A 68 8.65 -5.97 -12.74
N ASP A 69 9.17 -6.76 -11.80
CA ASP A 69 8.60 -8.06 -11.43
C ASP A 69 7.20 -7.92 -10.81
N GLU A 70 7.00 -6.94 -9.93
CA GLU A 70 5.68 -6.66 -9.36
C GLU A 70 4.68 -6.20 -10.42
N GLN A 71 5.11 -5.36 -11.36
CA GLN A 71 4.26 -4.93 -12.48
C GLN A 71 3.88 -6.11 -13.37
N GLN A 72 4.83 -7.00 -13.65
CA GLN A 72 4.57 -8.22 -14.41
C GLN A 72 3.56 -9.12 -13.69
N GLN A 73 3.75 -9.37 -12.40
CA GLN A 73 2.82 -10.18 -11.61
C GLN A 73 1.41 -9.56 -11.55
N GLN A 74 1.32 -8.24 -11.45
CA GLN A 74 0.02 -7.54 -11.51
C GLN A 74 -0.64 -7.73 -12.88
N ALA A 75 0.10 -7.60 -13.97
CA ALA A 75 -0.41 -7.80 -15.32
C ALA A 75 -0.87 -9.26 -15.54
N GLU A 76 -0.11 -10.23 -15.05
CA GLU A 76 -0.46 -11.66 -15.11
C GLU A 76 -1.71 -11.97 -14.29
N SER A 77 -1.81 -11.43 -13.07
CA SER A 77 -3.00 -11.57 -12.23
C SER A 77 -4.24 -10.94 -12.85
N GLN A 78 -4.12 -9.72 -13.39
CA GLN A 78 -5.22 -9.06 -14.09
C GLN A 78 -5.67 -9.84 -15.33
N LYS A 79 -4.71 -10.37 -16.10
CA LYS A 79 -5.02 -11.24 -17.25
C LYS A 79 -5.78 -12.49 -16.81
N ALA A 80 -5.37 -13.13 -15.72
CA ALA A 80 -6.03 -14.33 -15.20
C ALA A 80 -7.47 -14.04 -14.75
N VAL A 81 -7.69 -12.90 -14.06
CA VAL A 81 -9.03 -12.46 -13.64
C VAL A 81 -9.94 -12.25 -14.84
N LEU A 82 -9.48 -11.50 -15.85
CA LEU A 82 -10.27 -11.21 -17.06
C LEU A 82 -10.63 -12.48 -17.85
N LEU A 83 -9.70 -13.44 -17.93
CA LEU A 83 -9.97 -14.73 -18.57
C LEU A 83 -11.03 -15.53 -17.79
N SER A 84 -10.92 -15.56 -16.45
CA SER A 84 -11.90 -16.24 -15.60
C SER A 84 -13.29 -15.62 -15.71
N GLU A 85 -13.38 -14.30 -15.76
CA GLU A 85 -14.65 -13.58 -15.97
C GLU A 85 -15.27 -13.92 -17.33
N ALA A 86 -14.48 -13.91 -18.40
CA ALA A 86 -14.95 -14.26 -19.74
C ALA A 86 -15.45 -15.71 -19.81
N GLU A 87 -14.71 -16.66 -19.23
CA GLU A 87 -15.11 -18.06 -19.13
C GLU A 87 -16.42 -18.22 -18.35
N SER A 88 -16.58 -17.51 -17.23
CA SER A 88 -17.80 -17.50 -16.43
C SER A 88 -19.02 -17.04 -17.24
N VAL A 89 -18.85 -16.00 -18.06
CA VAL A 89 -19.91 -15.50 -18.95
C VAL A 89 -20.29 -16.54 -20.00
N ILE A 90 -19.31 -17.20 -20.63
CA ILE A 90 -19.56 -18.25 -21.63
C ILE A 90 -20.31 -19.42 -21.00
N GLN A 91 -19.88 -19.89 -19.84
CA GLN A 91 -20.54 -20.98 -19.11
C GLN A 91 -21.98 -20.63 -18.74
N ARG A 92 -22.20 -19.41 -18.25
CA ARG A 92 -23.55 -18.92 -17.94
C ARG A 92 -24.45 -18.90 -19.17
N TRP A 93 -23.92 -18.47 -20.32
CA TRP A 93 -24.71 -18.43 -21.56
C TRP A 93 -25.09 -19.83 -22.03
N ASN A 94 -24.14 -20.77 -22.07
CA ASN A 94 -24.39 -22.16 -22.45
C ASN A 94 -25.46 -22.82 -21.57
N ALA A 95 -25.46 -22.54 -20.26
CA ALA A 95 -26.43 -23.07 -19.31
C ALA A 95 -27.86 -22.49 -19.47
N LEU A 96 -28.01 -21.32 -20.11
CA LEU A 96 -29.31 -20.70 -20.39
C LEU A 96 -29.87 -21.08 -21.77
N SER A 97 -29.01 -21.55 -22.67
CA SER A 97 -29.35 -21.93 -24.04
C SER A 97 -29.60 -23.43 -24.25
N GLY A 98 -29.32 -24.26 -23.24
CA GLY A 98 -29.60 -25.70 -23.24
C GLY A 98 -30.86 -26.03 -22.45
#